data_AF-A0A2P2QZ08-F1
#
_entry.id   AF-A0A2P2QZ08-F1
#
_cell.length_a   1.000
_cell.length_b   1.000
_cell.length_c   1.000
_cell.angle_alpha   90.00
_cell.angle_beta   90.00
_cell.angle_gamma   90.00
#
_symmetry.space_group_name_H-M   'P 1'
#
loop_
_entity.id
_entity.type
_entity.pdbx_description
1 polymer ?
#
loop_
_entity_poly.entity_id
_entity_poly.type
_entity_poly.pdbx_seq_one_letter_code
_entity_poly.pdbx_strand_id
1 'polypeptide(L)'
;MTVEMSLVGSLCLLISITKSPDGDAIRSHGFFYGWTPLTMIPVIANALGGILVGLVTSHAGGVRKGFVIVSALLVTALLQFIFEGKPPSLYCLVALPLVVGSISIYQKYPYRVKKKEL
;
A
#
# COMPACT_ATOMS: atom_id res chain seq x y z
N MET A 1 11.16 16.69 8.38
CA MET A 1 11.00 16.23 6.98
C MET A 1 9.64 15.62 6.71
N THR A 2 9.11 14.71 7.55
CA THR A 2 7.80 14.06 7.32
C THR A 2 6.61 15.02 7.37
N VAL A 3 6.62 16.02 8.25
CA VAL A 3 5.52 17.00 8.39
C VAL A 3 5.43 17.93 7.17
N GLU A 4 6.55 18.42 6.68
CA GLU A 4 6.63 19.25 5.45
C GLU A 4 6.04 18.52 4.24
N MET A 5 6.40 17.24 4.06
CA MET A 5 5.87 16.41 2.97
C MET A 5 4.36 16.16 3.11
N SER A 6 3.87 16.01 4.34
CA SER A 6 2.43 15.87 4.59
C SER A 6 1.66 17.17 4.33
N LEU A 7 2.24 18.34 4.66
CA LEU A 7 1.64 19.65 4.37
C LEU A 7 1.50 19.87 2.87
N VAL A 8 2.57 19.61 2.11
CA VAL A 8 2.55 19.73 0.64
C VAL A 8 1.54 18.75 0.03
N GLY A 9 1.49 17.50 0.52
CA GLY A 9 0.50 16.52 0.08
C GLY A 9 -0.94 16.95 0.35
N SER A 10 -1.24 17.42 1.56
CA SER A 10 -2.57 17.93 1.92
C SER A 10 -2.97 19.13 1.07
N LEU A 11 -2.05 20.06 0.81
CA LEU A 11 -2.31 21.21 -0.06
C LEU A 11 -2.63 20.77 -1.48
N CYS A 12 -1.86 19.81 -2.02
CA CYS A 12 -2.07 19.25 -3.35
C CYS A 12 -3.45 18.58 -3.50
N LEU A 13 -3.88 17.84 -2.47
CA LEU A 13 -5.20 17.20 -2.44
C LEU A 13 -6.34 18.24 -2.42
N LEU A 14 -6.21 19.31 -1.63
CA LEU A 14 -7.20 20.38 -1.58
C LEU A 14 -7.32 21.11 -2.93
N ILE A 15 -6.19 21.41 -3.57
CA ILE A 15 -6.18 22.03 -4.90
C ILE A 15 -6.80 21.09 -5.94
N SER A 16 -6.48 19.79 -5.90
CA SER A 16 -7.07 18.79 -6.79
C SER A 16 -8.59 18.72 -6.65
N ILE A 17 -9.09 18.69 -5.42
CA ILE A 17 -10.54 18.69 -5.15
C ILE A 17 -11.21 19.89 -5.82
N THR A 18 -10.68 21.11 -5.68
CA THR A 18 -11.30 22.32 -6.27
C THR A 18 -11.35 22.35 -7.79
N LYS A 19 -10.54 21.54 -8.47
CA LYS A 19 -10.43 21.51 -9.94
C LYS A 19 -11.02 20.23 -10.55
N SER A 20 -11.21 19.20 -9.73
CA SER A 20 -11.74 17.91 -10.15
C SER A 20 -13.26 17.93 -10.31
N PRO A 21 -13.83 17.10 -11.19
CA PRO A 21 -15.28 16.87 -11.28
C PRO A 21 -15.89 16.41 -9.94
N ASP A 22 -15.10 15.71 -9.13
CA ASP A 22 -15.48 15.28 -7.78
C ASP A 22 -15.73 16.48 -6.85
N GLY A 23 -15.02 17.60 -7.05
CA GLY A 23 -15.23 18.84 -6.29
C GLY A 23 -16.57 19.50 -6.58
N ASP A 24 -17.00 19.50 -7.85
CA ASP A 24 -18.30 20.03 -8.26
C ASP A 24 -19.44 19.14 -7.72
N ALA A 25 -19.24 17.82 -7.69
CA ALA A 25 -20.16 16.88 -7.05
C ALA A 25 -20.27 17.11 -5.53
N ILE A 26 -19.14 17.32 -4.85
CA ILE A 26 -19.10 17.63 -3.41
C ILE A 26 -19.78 18.98 -3.11
N ARG A 27 -19.61 19.99 -3.97
CA ARG A 27 -20.23 21.32 -3.78
C ARG A 27 -21.75 21.30 -3.96
N SER A 28 -22.25 20.41 -4.81
CA SER A 28 -23.68 20.28 -5.10
C SER A 28 -24.42 19.36 -4.10
N HIS A 29 -23.80 18.26 -3.67
CA HIS A 29 -24.46 17.24 -2.84
C HIS A 29 -23.97 17.19 -1.39
N GLY A 30 -22.85 17.86 -1.08
CA GLY A 30 -22.18 17.81 0.22
C GLY A 30 -21.09 16.73 0.31
N PHE A 31 -20.11 16.93 1.19
CA PHE A 31 -18.93 16.05 1.32
C PHE A 31 -19.26 14.62 1.77
N PHE A 32 -20.28 14.46 2.61
CA PHE A 32 -20.69 13.16 3.16
C PHE A 32 -21.83 12.51 2.38
N TYR A 33 -22.13 13.00 1.18
CA TYR A 33 -23.17 12.42 0.35
C TYR A 33 -22.82 10.98 -0.04
N GLY A 34 -23.74 10.04 0.23
CA GLY A 34 -23.54 8.61 -0.03
C GLY A 34 -22.68 7.86 1.00
N TRP A 35 -22.30 8.48 2.12
CA TRP A 35 -21.63 7.76 3.20
C TRP A 35 -22.58 6.78 3.88
N THR A 36 -22.21 5.50 3.88
CA THR A 36 -22.92 4.46 4.61
C THR A 36 -21.99 3.87 5.68
N PRO A 37 -22.51 3.21 6.72
CA PRO A 37 -21.67 2.52 7.70
C PRO A 37 -20.70 1.50 7.06
N LEU A 38 -21.06 0.95 5.89
CA LEU A 38 -20.18 0.04 5.15
C LEU A 38 -19.00 0.75 4.49
N THR A 39 -19.14 2.01 4.06
CA THR A 39 -18.03 2.80 3.50
C THR A 39 -17.01 3.22 4.56
N MET A 40 -17.37 3.19 5.84
CA MET A 40 -16.44 3.45 6.96
C MET A 40 -15.39 2.34 7.11
N ILE A 41 -15.76 1.09 6.82
CA ILE A 41 -14.88 -0.08 6.98
C ILE A 41 -13.58 0.08 6.18
N PRO A 42 -13.60 0.31 4.85
CA PRO A 42 -12.37 0.50 4.08
C PRO A 42 -11.64 1.79 4.48
N VAL A 43 -12.33 2.86 4.89
CA VAL A 43 -11.67 4.12 5.33
C VAL A 43 -10.82 3.88 6.58
N ILE A 44 -11.41 3.24 7.60
CA ILE A 44 -10.71 2.94 8.85
C ILE A 44 -9.60 1.92 8.60
N ALA A 45 -9.86 0.87 7.81
CA ALA A 45 -8.85 -0.14 7.46
C ALA A 45 -7.64 0.47 6.73
N ASN A 46 -7.86 1.39 5.79
CA ASN A 46 -6.78 2.09 5.09
C ASN A 46 -5.98 2.99 6.03
N ALA A 47 -6.65 3.74 6.92
CA ALA A 47 -5.98 4.58 7.90
C ALA A 47 -5.10 3.75 8.86
N LEU A 48 -5.64 2.66 9.42
CA LEU A 48 -4.90 1.73 10.27
C LEU A 48 -3.74 1.06 9.50
N GLY A 49 -3.97 0.66 8.26
CA GLY A 49 -2.96 0.10 7.38
C GLY A 49 -1.79 1.05 7.17
N GLY A 50 -2.05 2.34 6.93
CA GLY A 50 -1.02 3.37 6.82
C GLY A 50 -0.17 3.51 8.08
N ILE A 51 -0.80 3.52 9.26
CA ILE A 51 -0.11 3.60 10.55
C ILE A 51 0.78 2.35 10.77
N LEU A 52 0.24 1.14 10.56
CA LEU A 52 0.98 -0.12 10.69
C LEU A 52 2.18 -0.17 9.74
N VAL A 53 2.00 0.28 8.50
CA VAL A 53 3.07 0.35 7.51
C VAL A 53 4.14 1.39 7.93
N GLY A 54 3.74 2.51 8.53
CA GLY A 54 4.68 3.46 9.12
C GLY A 54 5.50 2.83 10.24
N LEU A 55 4.84 2.14 11.17
CA LEU A 55 5.47 1.44 12.30
C LEU A 55 6.44 0.35 11.84
N VAL A 56 6.05 -0.50 10.88
CA VAL A 56 6.91 -1.57 10.37
C VAL A 56 8.12 -1.01 9.63
N THR A 57 7.97 0.12 8.93
CA THR A 57 9.09 0.81 8.27
C THR A 57 10.08 1.32 9.31
N SER A 58 9.56 1.89 10.41
CA SER A 58 10.38 2.44 11.50
C SER A 58 11.14 1.36 12.28
N HIS A 59 10.53 0.18 12.51
CA HIS A 59 11.13 -0.86 13.35
C HIS A 59 11.96 -1.88 12.55
N ALA A 60 11.48 -2.30 11.38
CA ALA A 60 12.07 -3.39 10.61
C ALA A 60 12.90 -2.92 9.41
N GLY A 61 12.83 -1.63 9.07
CA GLY A 61 13.48 -1.03 7.91
C GLY A 61 12.70 -1.20 6.60
N GLY A 62 12.94 -0.29 5.65
CA GLY A 62 12.19 -0.23 4.39
C GLY A 62 12.36 -1.45 3.49
N VAL A 63 13.52 -2.12 3.53
CA VAL A 63 13.78 -3.29 2.68
C VAL A 63 12.96 -4.50 3.11
N ARG A 64 12.91 -4.79 4.42
CA ARG A 64 12.09 -5.91 4.95
C ARG A 64 10.60 -5.69 4.70
N LYS A 65 10.13 -4.44 4.82
CA LYS A 65 8.76 -4.05 4.42
C LYS A 65 8.47 -4.39 2.96
N GLY A 66 9.39 -4.07 2.04
CA GLY A 66 9.22 -4.36 0.62
C GLY A 66 8.96 -5.85 0.36
N PHE A 67 9.73 -6.74 1.00
CA PHE A 67 9.53 -8.19 0.89
C PHE A 67 8.17 -8.66 1.41
N VAL A 68 7.74 -8.13 2.56
CA VAL A 68 6.43 -8.47 3.12
C VAL A 68 5.31 -8.05 2.17
N ILE A 69 5.38 -6.84 1.60
CA ILE A 69 4.39 -6.35 0.63
C ILE A 69 4.32 -7.28 -0.60
N VAL A 70 5.48 -7.65 -1.13
CA VAL A 70 5.55 -8.52 -2.31
C VAL A 70 4.98 -9.92 -2.01
N SER A 71 5.26 -10.49 -0.83
CA SER A 71 4.64 -11.75 -0.39
C SER A 71 3.12 -11.63 -0.17
N ALA A 72 2.65 -10.50 0.38
CA ALA A 72 1.23 -10.23 0.59
C ALA A 72 0.47 -10.13 -0.73
N LEU A 73 1.07 -9.51 -1.77
CA LEU A 73 0.50 -9.47 -3.12
C LEU A 73 0.32 -10.88 -3.70
N LEU A 74 1.28 -11.77 -3.47
CA LEU A 74 1.24 -13.15 -3.93
C LEU A 74 0.12 -13.95 -3.25
N VAL A 75 -0.01 -13.82 -1.93
CA VAL A 75 -1.13 -14.41 -1.17
C VAL A 75 -2.47 -13.83 -1.63
N THR A 76 -2.54 -12.53 -1.87
CA THR A 76 -3.76 -11.85 -2.34
C THR A 76 -4.17 -12.35 -3.73
N ALA A 77 -3.22 -12.54 -4.64
CA ALA A 77 -3.48 -13.11 -5.96
C ALA A 77 -3.99 -14.56 -5.88
N LEU A 78 -3.44 -15.39 -4.98
CA LEU A 78 -3.93 -16.74 -4.73
C LEU A 78 -5.34 -16.74 -4.15
N LEU A 79 -5.63 -15.84 -3.21
CA LEU A 79 -6.95 -15.71 -2.61
C LEU A 79 -7.99 -15.26 -3.65
N GLN A 80 -7.64 -14.29 -4.51
CA GLN A 80 -8.49 -13.89 -5.64
C GLN A 80 -8.76 -15.06 -6.60
N PHE A 81 -7.75 -15.88 -6.91
CA PHE A 81 -7.95 -17.06 -7.74
C PHE A 81 -8.97 -18.04 -7.12
N ILE A 82 -8.87 -18.30 -5.81
CA ILE A 82 -9.76 -19.22 -5.09
C ILE A 82 -11.19 -18.68 -5.00
N PHE A 83 -11.36 -17.39 -4.64
CA PHE A 83 -12.68 -16.81 -4.41
C PHE A 83 -13.42 -16.41 -5.69
N GLU A 84 -12.71 -15.90 -6.69
CA GLU A 84 -13.30 -15.41 -7.93
C GLU A 84 -13.28 -16.42 -9.07
N GLY A 85 -12.55 -17.54 -8.92
CA GLY A 85 -12.48 -18.65 -9.89
C GLY A 85 -11.86 -18.29 -11.24
N LYS A 86 -11.42 -17.04 -11.44
CA LYS A 86 -10.80 -16.58 -12.68
C LYS A 86 -9.32 -16.96 -12.67
N PRO A 87 -8.82 -17.73 -13.65
CA PRO A 87 -7.42 -18.11 -13.69
C PRO A 87 -6.52 -16.86 -13.72
N PRO A 88 -5.43 -16.85 -12.93
CA PRO A 88 -4.51 -15.73 -12.92
C PRO A 88 -3.96 -15.52 -14.33
N SER A 89 -3.90 -14.26 -14.76
CA SER A 89 -3.32 -13.86 -16.04
C SER A 89 -1.93 -14.50 -16.24
N LEU A 90 -1.57 -14.82 -17.48
CA LEU A 90 -0.24 -15.37 -17.83
C LEU A 90 0.91 -14.51 -17.27
N TYR A 91 0.71 -13.19 -17.17
CA TYR A 91 1.66 -12.28 -16.52
C TYR A 91 1.87 -12.58 -15.02
N CYS A 92 0.82 -12.94 -14.30
CA CYS A 92 0.87 -13.30 -12.88
C CYS A 92 1.61 -14.63 -12.68
N LEU A 93 1.41 -15.59 -13.60
CA LEU A 93 2.11 -16.88 -13.63
C LEU A 93 3.63 -16.73 -13.82
N VAL A 94 4.07 -15.76 -14.62
CA VAL A 94 5.50 -15.44 -14.82
C VAL A 94 6.05 -14.57 -13.69
N ALA A 95 5.27 -13.65 -13.14
CA ALA A 95 5.68 -12.79 -12.04
C ALA A 95 5.91 -13.56 -10.73
N LEU A 96 5.10 -14.60 -10.48
CA LEU A 96 5.18 -15.49 -9.32
C LEU A 96 6.59 -16.07 -9.06
N PRO A 97 7.20 -16.83 -9.99
CA PRO A 97 8.53 -17.40 -9.77
C PRO A 97 9.62 -16.34 -9.67
N LEU A 98 9.49 -15.22 -10.40
CA LEU A 98 10.44 -14.11 -10.33
C LEU A 98 10.46 -13.46 -8.94
N VAL A 99 9.28 -13.22 -8.38
CA VAL A 99 9.08 -12.67 -7.04
C VAL A 99 9.61 -13.63 -5.98
N VAL A 100 9.24 -14.91 -6.05
CA VAL A 100 9.69 -15.93 -5.10
C VAL A 100 11.21 -16.09 -5.14
N GLY A 101 11.82 -16.05 -6.33
CA GLY A 101 13.27 -16.07 -6.50
C GLY A 101 13.96 -14.86 -5.85
N SER A 102 13.41 -13.66 -6.07
CA SER A 102 13.92 -12.43 -5.45
C SER A 102 13.88 -12.47 -3.93
N ILE A 103 12.74 -12.89 -3.34
CA ILE A 103 12.58 -13.07 -1.89
C ILE A 103 13.59 -14.09 -1.36
N SER A 104 13.73 -15.22 -2.04
CA SER A 104 14.60 -16.32 -1.61
C SER A 104 16.08 -15.93 -1.59
N ILE A 105 16.55 -15.21 -2.62
CA ILE A 105 17.93 -14.72 -2.70
C ILE A 105 18.22 -13.73 -1.56
N TYR A 106 17.29 -12.81 -1.30
CA TYR A 106 17.46 -11.82 -0.25
C TYR A 106 17.45 -12.42 1.16
N GLN A 107 16.57 -13.39 1.42
CA GLN A 107 16.55 -14.11 2.71
C GLN A 107 17.83 -14.94 2.91
N LYS A 108 18.40 -15.50 1.84
CA LYS A 108 19.64 -16.29 1.88
C LYS A 108 20.89 -15.44 2.10
N TYR A 109 20.90 -14.18 1.65
CA TYR A 109 21.99 -13.23 1.87
C TYR A 109 21.50 -11.99 2.62
N PRO A 110 21.16 -12.11 3.92
CA PRO A 110 20.71 -10.98 4.71
C PRO A 110 21.82 -9.92 4.75
N TYR A 111 21.44 -8.66 4.51
CA TYR A 111 22.34 -7.53 4.59
C TYR A 111 22.98 -7.45 5.98
N ARG A 112 24.26 -7.85 6.07
CA ARG A 112 25.08 -7.66 7.27
C ARG A 112 25.36 -6.17 7.37
N VAL A 113 24.71 -5.49 8.31
CA VAL A 113 25.02 -4.10 8.63
C VAL A 113 26.50 -4.04 9.01
N LYS A 114 27.32 -3.39 8.18
CA LYS A 114 28.73 -3.17 8.47
C LYS A 114 28.78 -2.28 9.71
N LYS A 115 29.29 -2.81 10.83
CA LYS A 115 29.57 -2.02 12.03
C LYS A 115 30.51 -0.90 11.58
N LYS A 116 30.09 0.37 11.68
CA LYS A 116 31.05 1.48 11.61
C LYS A 116 31.95 1.31 12.83
N GLU A 117 33.20 0.93 12.58
CA GLU A 117 34.27 1.05 13.57
C GLU A 117 34.31 2.52 13.99
N LEU A 118 34.24 2.76 15.29
CA LEU A 118 34.07 4.07 15.92
C LEU A 118 35.41 4.82 15.95
#